data_AF-A0A3A0A7N6-F1
#
_entry.id   AF-A0A3A0A7N6-F1
#
_cell.length_a   1.000
_cell.length_b   1.000
_cell.length_c   1.000
_cell.angle_alpha   90.00
_cell.angle_beta   90.00
_cell.angle_gamma   90.00
#
_symmetry.space_group_name_H-M   'P 1'
#
loop_
_entity.id
_entity.type
_entity.pdbx_description
1 polymer ?
#
loop_
_entity_poly.entity_id
_entity_poly.type
_entity_poly.pdbx_seq_one_letter_code
_entity_poly.pdbx_strand_id
1 'polypeptide(L)'
;PEVTEARLRGQEYLLERRLFRRRSTGEVIEQDRKGGAAWTRFAFPTWWHYDVLRGLEYLRRAGVAPDGRMAEAIDLVESKRDGNGRWPLETRHPGQMPVEIDEGEGGSPLGASRWNTLRALRVLDWYSARD
;
A
#
# COMPACT_ATOMS: atom_id res chain seq x y z
N PRO A 1 9.70 19.99 16.67
CA PRO A 1 10.75 20.18 15.63
C PRO A 1 11.38 18.85 15.20
N GLU A 2 11.99 18.12 16.14
CA GLU A 2 12.67 16.83 15.87
C GLU A 2 11.76 15.75 15.27
N VAL A 3 10.52 15.62 15.77
CA VAL A 3 9.53 14.65 15.26
C VAL A 3 9.16 14.93 13.81
N THR A 4 9.02 16.20 13.42
CA THR A 4 8.73 16.59 12.04
C THR A 4 9.88 16.21 11.12
N GLU A 5 11.12 16.51 11.51
CA GLU A 5 12.31 16.16 10.73
C GLU A 5 12.49 14.65 10.59
N ALA A 6 12.31 13.89 11.68
CA ALA A 6 12.38 12.44 11.65
C ALA A 6 11.33 11.84 10.69
N ARG A 7 10.10 12.38 10.71
CA ARG A 7 9.04 11.98 9.78
C ARG A 7 9.40 12.28 8.33
N LEU A 8 9.90 13.47 8.04
CA LEU A 8 10.30 13.88 6.68
C LEU A 8 11.45 13.00 6.15
N ARG A 9 12.46 12.70 6.99
CA ARG A 9 13.52 11.74 6.63
C ARG A 9 12.98 10.34 6.36
N GLY A 10 11.99 9.89 7.13
CA GLY A 10 11.32 8.61 6.90
C GLY A 10 10.55 8.58 5.57
N GLN A 11 9.88 9.68 5.21
CA GLN A 11 9.19 9.82 3.93
C GLN A 11 10.18 9.77 2.77
N GLU A 12 11.26 10.54 2.84
CA GLU A 12 12.31 10.54 1.82
C GLU A 12 12.95 9.15 1.68
N TYR A 13 13.23 8.47 2.78
CA TYR A 13 13.76 7.11 2.76
C TYR A 13 12.85 6.10 2.06
N LEU A 14 11.53 6.23 2.20
CA LEU A 14 10.57 5.42 1.45
C LEU A 14 10.62 5.75 -0.05
N LEU A 15 10.70 7.03 -0.41
CA LEU A 15 10.76 7.49 -1.80
C LEU A 15 12.06 7.09 -2.51
N GLU A 16 13.21 7.23 -1.86
CA GLU A 16 14.52 6.75 -2.37
C GLU A 16 14.46 5.27 -2.78
N ARG A 17 13.62 4.49 -2.10
CA ARG A 17 13.46 3.05 -2.29
C ARG A 17 12.26 2.68 -3.16
N ARG A 18 11.65 3.65 -3.84
CA ARG A 18 10.43 3.45 -4.65
C ARG A 18 9.35 2.67 -3.89
N LEU A 19 9.24 2.94 -2.59
CA LEU A 19 8.36 2.30 -1.60
C LEU A 19 8.63 0.82 -1.28
N PHE A 20 9.12 0.00 -2.21
CA PHE A 20 9.23 -1.45 -1.99
C PHE A 20 10.51 -2.12 -2.51
N ARG A 21 11.51 -1.33 -2.91
CA ARG A 21 12.84 -1.84 -3.26
C ARG A 21 13.82 -1.78 -2.11
N ARG A 22 14.83 -2.62 -2.11
CA ARG A 22 15.97 -2.54 -1.19
C ARG A 22 16.84 -1.35 -1.59
N ARG A 23 17.25 -0.51 -0.64
CA ARG A 23 18.13 0.64 -0.93
C ARG A 23 19.49 0.22 -1.48
N SER A 24 20.02 -0.90 -0.98
CA SER A 24 21.38 -1.37 -1.31
C SER A 24 21.48 -2.07 -2.66
N THR A 25 20.46 -2.84 -3.06
CA THR A 25 20.49 -3.66 -4.28
C THR A 25 19.52 -3.16 -5.36
N GLY A 26 18.57 -2.31 -4.99
CA GLY A 26 17.47 -1.91 -5.88
C GLY A 26 16.45 -3.02 -6.12
N GLU A 27 16.62 -4.24 -5.60
CA GLU A 27 15.70 -5.36 -5.84
C GLU A 27 14.39 -5.19 -5.07
N VAL A 28 13.33 -5.81 -5.58
CA VAL A 28 12.02 -5.87 -4.92
C VAL A 28 12.13 -6.63 -3.60
N ILE A 29 11.44 -6.14 -2.57
CA ILE A 29 11.28 -6.86 -1.31
C ILE A 29 10.12 -7.85 -1.46
N GLU A 30 10.47 -9.06 -1.89
CA GLU A 30 9.52 -10.16 -2.05
C GLU A 30 9.01 -10.71 -0.72
N GLN A 31 9.82 -10.58 0.34
CA GLN A 31 9.49 -11.11 1.66
C GLN A 31 9.92 -10.15 2.77
N ASP A 32 8.95 -9.74 3.59
CA ASP A 32 9.19 -8.98 4.81
C ASP A 32 9.97 -9.82 5.82
N ARG A 33 11.04 -9.24 6.38
CA ARG A 33 11.94 -9.96 7.31
C ARG A 33 11.25 -10.37 8.62
N LYS A 34 10.21 -9.66 9.05
CA LYS A 34 9.56 -9.89 10.34
C LYS A 34 8.31 -10.77 10.20
N GLY A 35 7.51 -10.53 9.18
CA GLY A 35 6.22 -11.18 8.98
C GLY A 35 6.13 -12.15 7.81
N GLY A 36 7.18 -12.27 6.98
CA GLY A 36 7.18 -13.16 5.82
C GLY A 36 6.24 -12.73 4.68
N ALA A 37 5.54 -11.61 4.82
CA ALA A 37 4.58 -11.11 3.84
C ALA A 37 5.27 -10.34 2.72
N ALA A 38 4.79 -10.51 1.48
CA ALA A 38 5.26 -9.71 0.36
C ALA A 38 4.72 -8.29 0.45
N TRP A 39 5.59 -7.28 0.33
CA TRP A 39 5.18 -5.87 0.36
C TRP A 39 4.28 -5.52 -0.83
N THR A 40 4.27 -6.34 -1.87
CA THR A 40 3.46 -6.19 -3.08
C THR A 40 2.06 -6.80 -2.97
N ARG A 41 1.71 -7.47 -1.87
CA ARG A 41 0.38 -8.07 -1.66
C ARG A 41 -0.48 -7.21 -0.74
N PHE A 42 -1.63 -6.77 -1.22
CA PHE A 42 -2.48 -5.84 -0.48
C PHE A 42 -3.27 -6.55 0.62
N ALA A 43 -3.11 -6.05 1.84
CA ALA A 43 -3.78 -6.57 3.02
C ALA A 43 -4.82 -5.59 3.57
N PHE A 44 -5.87 -6.15 4.17
CA PHE A 44 -6.75 -5.40 5.04
C PHE A 44 -7.40 -6.31 6.11
N PRO A 45 -7.45 -5.86 7.38
CA PRO A 45 -6.67 -4.76 7.95
C PRO A 45 -5.16 -5.06 7.86
N THR A 46 -4.35 -4.02 7.72
CA THR A 46 -2.89 -4.18 7.56
C THR A 46 -2.16 -4.48 8.88
N TRP A 47 -2.80 -4.23 10.03
CA TRP A 47 -2.15 -4.22 11.35
C TRP A 47 -0.83 -3.41 11.34
N TRP A 48 0.26 -4.03 11.78
CA TRP A 48 1.62 -3.50 11.75
C TRP A 48 2.40 -3.88 10.47
N HIS A 49 1.83 -4.70 9.59
CA HIS A 49 2.49 -5.11 8.36
C HIS A 49 2.49 -3.97 7.35
N TYR A 50 3.55 -3.93 6.55
CA TYR A 50 3.69 -3.00 5.45
C TYR A 50 3.28 -3.67 4.14
N ASP A 51 2.50 -2.95 3.36
CA ASP A 51 2.30 -3.18 1.93
C ASP A 51 2.40 -1.84 1.19
N VAL A 52 2.66 -1.88 -0.11
CA VAL A 52 2.84 -0.68 -0.94
C VAL A 52 1.63 0.26 -0.86
N LEU A 53 0.41 -0.29 -0.86
CA LEU A 53 -0.81 0.51 -0.78
C LEU A 53 -0.94 1.22 0.57
N ARG A 54 -0.40 0.66 1.66
CA ARG A 54 -0.32 1.30 2.99
C ARG A 54 0.67 2.46 2.97
N GLY A 55 1.82 2.27 2.32
CA GLY A 55 2.81 3.32 2.12
C GLY A 55 2.25 4.51 1.35
N LEU A 56 1.60 4.26 0.21
CA LEU A 56 1.00 5.30 -0.63
C LEU A 56 -0.15 6.02 0.08
N GLU A 57 -1.06 5.29 0.73
CA GLU A 57 -2.15 5.90 1.49
C GLU A 57 -1.64 6.78 2.64
N TYR A 58 -0.53 6.40 3.28
CA TYR A 58 0.14 7.24 4.28
C TYR A 58 0.68 8.53 3.67
N LEU A 59 1.42 8.46 2.55
CA LEU A 59 2.02 9.65 1.92
C LEU A 59 0.94 10.63 1.46
N ARG A 60 -0.14 10.11 0.87
CA ARG A 60 -1.34 10.87 0.53
C ARG A 60 -1.94 11.58 1.75
N ARG A 61 -2.21 10.83 2.83
CA ARG A 61 -2.77 11.39 4.07
C ARG A 61 -1.86 12.40 4.75
N ALA A 62 -0.54 12.25 4.58
CA ALA A 62 0.46 13.17 5.12
C ALA A 62 0.63 14.44 4.27
N GLY A 63 -0.13 14.61 3.18
CA GLY A 63 -0.07 15.78 2.31
C GLY A 63 1.24 15.87 1.52
N VAL A 64 1.92 14.74 1.30
CA VAL A 64 3.12 14.71 0.45
C VAL A 64 2.68 14.99 -0.99
N ALA A 65 3.42 15.82 -1.72
CA ALA A 65 3.15 16.02 -3.13
C ALA A 65 3.49 14.72 -3.89
N PRO A 66 2.65 14.29 -4.85
CA PRO A 66 2.99 13.17 -5.73
C PRO A 66 4.40 13.30 -6.34
N ASP A 67 5.22 12.25 -6.23
CA ASP A 67 6.64 12.22 -6.66
C ASP A 67 6.83 11.18 -7.78
N GLY A 68 7.74 11.44 -8.73
CA GLY A 68 7.99 10.55 -9.87
C GLY A 68 8.57 9.20 -9.44
N ARG A 69 9.23 9.15 -8.29
CA ARG A 69 9.76 7.93 -7.67
C ARG A 69 8.66 6.98 -7.19
N MET A 70 7.41 7.46 -7.08
CA MET A 70 6.25 6.63 -6.75
C MET A 70 5.68 5.89 -7.97
N ALA A 71 6.05 6.25 -9.21
CA ALA A 71 5.41 5.76 -10.43
C ALA A 71 5.34 4.23 -10.46
N GLU A 72 6.44 3.55 -10.15
CA GLU A 72 6.49 2.08 -10.12
C GLU A 72 5.52 1.45 -9.11
N ALA A 73 5.35 2.11 -7.95
CA ALA A 73 4.40 1.66 -6.94
C ALA A 73 2.95 1.93 -7.35
N ILE A 74 2.71 3.01 -8.12
CA ILE A 74 1.42 3.31 -8.72
C ILE A 74 1.08 2.27 -9.80
N ASP A 75 2.03 1.94 -10.69
CA ASP A 75 1.87 0.88 -11.70
C ASP A 75 1.51 -0.46 -11.04
N LEU A 76 2.13 -0.78 -9.91
CA LEU A 76 1.79 -1.97 -9.13
C LEU A 76 0.35 -1.91 -8.61
N VAL A 77 -0.13 -0.75 -8.14
CA VAL A 77 -1.53 -0.58 -7.75
C VAL A 77 -2.42 -0.76 -8.98
N GLU A 78 -2.17 -0.07 -10.08
CA GLU A 78 -3.01 -0.14 -11.29
C GLU A 78 -3.09 -1.55 -11.87
N SER A 79 -1.97 -2.29 -11.92
CA SER A 79 -1.92 -3.66 -12.45
C SER A 79 -2.81 -4.66 -11.70
N LYS A 80 -3.19 -4.34 -10.46
CA LYS A 80 -4.05 -5.17 -9.60
C LYS A 80 -5.54 -4.80 -9.68
N ARG A 81 -5.90 -3.78 -10.47
CA ARG A 81 -7.30 -3.43 -10.73
C ARG A 81 -7.95 -4.53 -11.58
N ASP A 82 -9.04 -5.10 -11.10
CA ASP A 82 -9.81 -6.08 -11.87
C ASP A 82 -10.68 -5.43 -12.96
N GLY A 83 -11.35 -6.24 -13.78
CA GLY A 83 -12.23 -5.76 -14.85
C GLY A 83 -13.44 -4.93 -14.39
N ASN A 84 -13.77 -4.96 -13.10
CA ASN A 84 -14.84 -4.18 -12.49
C ASN A 84 -14.31 -2.92 -11.78
N GLY A 85 -13.01 -2.63 -11.88
CA GLY A 85 -12.40 -1.48 -11.24
C GLY A 85 -12.15 -1.65 -9.74
N ARG A 86 -12.04 -2.89 -9.25
CA ARG A 86 -11.84 -3.21 -7.82
C ARG A 86 -10.47 -3.82 -7.57
N TRP A 87 -10.08 -3.86 -6.30
CA TRP A 87 -8.80 -4.42 -5.87
C TRP A 87 -8.98 -5.63 -4.94
N PRO A 88 -8.13 -6.65 -5.08
CA PRO A 88 -8.24 -7.87 -4.29
C PRO A 88 -7.85 -7.68 -2.81
N LEU A 89 -8.35 -8.57 -1.96
CA LEU A 89 -7.74 -8.90 -0.67
C LEU A 89 -6.72 -10.03 -0.90
N GLU A 90 -5.43 -9.72 -0.98
CA GLU A 90 -4.40 -10.72 -1.30
C GLU A 90 -3.80 -11.37 -0.05
N THR A 91 -3.80 -10.65 1.08
CA THR A 91 -3.23 -11.13 2.33
C THR A 91 -4.17 -10.82 3.48
N ARG A 92 -4.53 -11.84 4.26
CA ARG A 92 -5.22 -11.69 5.54
C ARG A 92 -4.28 -12.08 6.66
N HIS A 93 -3.86 -11.08 7.44
CA HIS A 93 -3.00 -11.32 8.59
C HIS A 93 -3.81 -11.87 9.77
N PRO A 94 -3.25 -12.83 10.55
CA PRO A 94 -3.90 -13.35 11.73
C PRO A 94 -4.25 -12.23 12.73
N GLY A 95 -5.48 -12.24 13.22
CA GLY A 95 -5.99 -11.27 14.18
C GLY A 95 -7.51 -11.38 14.30
N GLN A 96 -8.06 -11.00 15.45
CA GLN A 96 -9.50 -10.97 15.66
C GLN A 96 -9.98 -9.53 15.57
N MET A 97 -10.85 -9.26 14.60
CA MET A 97 -11.54 -8.00 14.50
C MET A 97 -12.79 -8.02 15.39
N PRO A 98 -13.09 -6.94 16.14
CA PRO A 98 -14.34 -6.84 16.88
C PRO A 98 -15.58 -6.84 15.96
N VAL A 99 -15.40 -6.42 14.70
CA VAL A 99 -16.43 -6.38 13.65
C VAL A 99 -15.79 -6.81 12.33
N GLU A 100 -16.44 -7.73 11.61
CA GLU A 100 -16.04 -8.12 10.25
C GLU A 100 -16.34 -6.97 9.28
N ILE A 101 -15.32 -6.49 8.59
CA ILE A 101 -15.41 -5.28 7.74
C ILE A 101 -14.96 -5.51 6.30
N ASP A 102 -14.40 -6.66 5.98
CA ASP A 102 -13.91 -7.01 4.64
C ASP A 102 -13.92 -8.52 4.42
N GLU A 103 -15.07 -9.06 4.01
CA GLU A 103 -15.24 -10.50 3.75
C GLU A 103 -14.84 -10.89 2.32
N GLY A 104 -14.46 -9.91 1.48
CA GLY A 104 -14.38 -10.07 0.03
C GLY A 104 -15.76 -10.29 -0.60
N GLU A 105 -15.87 -10.02 -1.91
CA GLU A 105 -17.13 -10.28 -2.61
C GLU A 105 -17.50 -11.78 -2.56
N GLY A 106 -18.75 -12.08 -2.20
CA GLY A 106 -19.25 -13.46 -2.05
C GLY A 106 -18.82 -14.20 -0.78
N GLY A 107 -18.26 -13.51 0.22
CA GLY A 107 -17.75 -14.14 1.45
C GLY A 107 -16.44 -14.91 1.26
N SER A 108 -15.80 -14.74 0.10
CA SER A 108 -14.49 -15.32 -0.19
C SER A 108 -13.38 -14.40 0.36
N PRO A 109 -12.52 -14.89 1.27
CA PRO A 109 -11.43 -14.10 1.85
C PRO A 109 -10.34 -13.68 0.84
N LEU A 110 -10.50 -14.00 -0.45
CA LEU A 110 -9.59 -13.66 -1.55
C LEU A 110 -10.31 -12.91 -2.71
N GLY A 111 -11.51 -12.39 -2.47
CA GLY A 111 -12.29 -11.62 -3.46
C GLY A 111 -11.93 -10.14 -3.54
N ALA A 112 -12.73 -9.38 -4.29
CA ALA A 112 -12.62 -7.92 -4.35
C ALA A 112 -12.88 -7.28 -2.96
N SER A 113 -11.87 -6.59 -2.43
CA SER A 113 -11.89 -5.92 -1.12
C SER A 113 -12.50 -4.53 -1.24
N ARG A 114 -13.46 -4.21 -0.37
CA ARG A 114 -14.06 -2.87 -0.34
C ARG A 114 -13.06 -1.82 0.13
N TRP A 115 -12.21 -2.19 1.08
CA TRP A 115 -11.25 -1.27 1.69
C TRP A 115 -10.01 -1.04 0.84
N ASN A 116 -9.45 -2.09 0.23
CA ASN A 116 -8.37 -1.92 -0.73
C ASN A 116 -8.84 -1.15 -1.96
N THR A 117 -10.08 -1.39 -2.43
CA THR A 117 -10.66 -0.60 -3.51
C THR A 117 -10.75 0.88 -3.15
N LEU A 118 -11.28 1.23 -1.97
CA LEU A 118 -11.35 2.62 -1.53
C LEU A 118 -9.96 3.28 -1.42
N ARG A 119 -8.99 2.56 -0.83
CA ARG A 119 -7.61 3.05 -0.67
C ARG A 119 -6.93 3.25 -2.02
N ALA A 120 -7.05 2.28 -2.93
CA ALA A 120 -6.46 2.34 -4.25
C ALA A 120 -7.04 3.49 -5.07
N LEU A 121 -8.37 3.64 -5.12
CA LEU A 121 -9.02 4.76 -5.81
C LEU A 121 -8.52 6.11 -5.31
N ARG A 122 -8.43 6.31 -3.99
CA ARG A 122 -7.90 7.55 -3.40
C ARG A 122 -6.44 7.82 -3.74
N VAL A 123 -5.62 6.77 -3.76
CA VAL A 123 -4.21 6.88 -4.11
C VAL A 123 -4.04 7.25 -5.58
N LEU A 124 -4.79 6.62 -6.47
CA LEU A 124 -4.70 6.88 -7.91
C LEU A 124 -5.25 8.27 -8.28
N ASP A 125 -6.39 8.66 -7.72
CA ASP A 125 -6.93 10.01 -7.87
C ASP A 125 -5.92 11.07 -7.40
N TRP A 126 -5.37 10.91 -6.19
CA TRP A 126 -4.32 11.80 -5.66
C TRP A 126 -3.07 11.85 -6.54
N TYR A 127 -2.62 10.72 -7.08
CA TYR A 127 -1.43 10.70 -7.92
C TYR A 127 -1.67 11.34 -9.30
N SER A 128 -2.87 11.18 -9.86
CA SER A 128 -3.25 11.77 -11.15
C SER A 128 -3.40 13.30 -11.11
N ALA A 129 -3.72 13.88 -9.95
CA ALA A 129 -3.82 15.33 -9.76
C ALA A 129 -2.46 16.08 -9.82
N ARG A 130 -1.40 15.38 -10.22
CA ARG A 130 -0.04 15.87 -10.40
C ARG A 130 0.18 16.50 -11.79
N ASP A 131 -0.72 16.20 -12.72
CA ASP A 131 -0.77 16.73 -14.08
C ASP A 131 -1.80 17.87 -14.21
#